data_AF-A0A3C0IVI5-F1
#
_entry.id   AF-A0A3C0IVI5-F1
#
_cell.length_a   1.000
_cell.length_b   1.000
_cell.length_c   1.000
_cell.angle_alpha   90.00
_cell.angle_beta   90.00
_cell.angle_gamma   90.00
#
_symmetry.space_group_name_H-M   'P 1'
#
loop_
_entity.id
_entity.type
_entity.pdbx_description
1 polymer ?
#
loop_
_entity_poly.entity_id
_entity_poly.type
_entity_poly.pdbx_seq_one_letter_code
_entity_poly.pdbx_strand_id
1 'polypeptide(L)'
;HYINRFKSAKEKKTTLEKLAKGQIDIIVGTHGLLGKEVKFKDLGLMVIDEEQKFGVAHKEKLKTLRATIDCLTLTATPIPRTLQFSLMGARDLSIINTPPPNRQPIQTEVGVFNEDTIRDAIYFETNRGGQVFFIHNRVQGLPEMAAMINAWCPDLNISYAHGQMEGHELEEKILDFVERKYDVLVCTNIVESGVDIANVNTIIVNNAHHFGLSDLHQLRGRVGRSNKKAFCYLLAPPMSTLPNDSRKRLQTLEQFTDLGSGFQIAMRDLDIRGAGNLLGGEQTGFMAEIGFEMYQKILEEAIKELKRTSFKDLFKEEISKQDDYVNDCTIDTDLEILIPDSYVESITERLSLYTRLDNCEDETTLTQFHNEMQDRFGNIPLEVEDLFTTVRCRWSAIKLGFEKMALKENTLRCYFINKNDSPYFESDLFKNILQYLQTGTNKARLKQAGKNFLLVVEDIKGMEAMLRFLQQMERAVLPQGTTAISAEAI
;
A
#
# COMPACT_ATOMS: atom_id res chain seq x y z
N HIS A 1 -25.35 25.50 2.83
CA HIS A 1 -26.75 24.97 2.80
C HIS A 1 -26.72 23.44 2.74
N TYR A 2 -27.77 22.73 3.20
CA TYR A 2 -27.78 21.27 3.10
C TYR A 2 -29.11 20.63 2.66
N ILE A 3 -29.02 19.47 2.02
CA ILE A 3 -30.16 18.63 1.60
C ILE A 3 -29.99 17.21 2.14
N ASN A 4 -30.88 16.80 3.05
CA ASN A 4 -30.93 15.44 3.59
C ASN A 4 -32.38 14.96 3.81
N ARG A 5 -32.57 13.77 4.37
CA ARG A 5 -33.90 13.19 4.62
C ARG A 5 -34.74 13.96 5.66
N PHE A 6 -34.10 14.70 6.56
CA PHE A 6 -34.75 15.42 7.66
C PHE A 6 -35.32 16.77 7.25
N LYS A 7 -34.95 17.30 6.08
CA LYS A 7 -35.51 18.54 5.53
C LYS A 7 -36.92 18.33 4.97
N SER A 8 -37.84 19.24 5.30
CA SER A 8 -39.20 19.25 4.76
C SER A 8 -39.21 19.50 3.24
N ALA A 9 -40.27 19.05 2.55
CA ALA A 9 -40.40 19.25 1.10
C ALA A 9 -40.37 20.74 0.70
N LYS A 10 -40.95 21.61 1.54
CA LYS A 10 -40.96 23.06 1.32
C LYS A 10 -39.55 23.64 1.37
N GLU A 11 -38.76 23.30 2.38
CA GLU A 11 -37.38 23.78 2.52
C GLU A 11 -36.46 23.27 1.41
N LYS A 12 -36.63 21.99 0.99
CA LYS A 12 -35.88 21.43 -0.13
C LYS A 12 -36.13 22.23 -1.41
N LYS A 13 -37.40 22.50 -1.73
CA LYS A 13 -37.77 23.26 -2.93
C LYS A 13 -37.16 24.67 -2.93
N THR A 14 -37.28 25.39 -1.81
CA THR A 14 -36.66 26.73 -1.68
C THR A 14 -35.14 26.69 -1.84
N THR A 15 -34.48 25.65 -1.30
CA THR A 15 -33.03 25.48 -1.43
C THR A 15 -32.61 25.22 -2.87
N LEU A 16 -33.35 24.38 -3.60
CA LEU A 16 -33.09 24.09 -5.02
C LEU A 16 -33.33 25.31 -5.92
N GLU A 17 -34.34 26.13 -5.63
CA GLU A 17 -34.59 27.38 -6.36
C GLU A 17 -33.45 28.39 -6.17
N LYS A 18 -32.91 28.51 -4.95
CA LYS A 18 -31.75 29.35 -4.65
C LYS A 18 -30.48 28.82 -5.32
N LEU A 19 -30.29 27.51 -5.34
CA LEU A 19 -29.16 26.84 -6.00
C LEU A 19 -29.16 27.11 -7.50
N ALA A 20 -30.31 26.98 -8.16
CA ALA A 20 -30.45 27.24 -9.60
C ALA A 20 -30.18 28.71 -9.96
N LYS A 21 -30.44 29.65 -9.04
CA LYS A 21 -30.14 31.08 -9.20
C LYS A 21 -28.67 31.43 -8.89
N GLY A 22 -27.89 30.49 -8.37
CA GLY A 22 -26.52 30.72 -7.91
C GLY A 22 -26.42 31.61 -6.68
N GLN A 23 -27.42 31.55 -5.80
CA GLN A 23 -27.41 32.24 -4.50
C GLN A 23 -26.78 31.38 -3.39
N ILE A 24 -26.28 30.19 -3.73
CA ILE A 24 -25.68 29.23 -2.81
C ILE A 24 -24.31 28.86 -3.39
N ASP A 25 -23.26 29.20 -2.67
CA ASP A 25 -21.88 28.87 -3.06
C ASP A 25 -21.50 27.44 -2.66
N ILE A 26 -21.95 27.00 -1.47
CA ILE A 26 -21.65 25.66 -0.94
C ILE A 26 -22.95 24.94 -0.54
N ILE A 27 -23.16 23.77 -1.15
CA ILE A 27 -24.25 22.86 -0.83
C ILE A 27 -23.70 21.48 -0.42
N VAL A 28 -24.16 20.99 0.72
CA VAL A 28 -23.81 19.67 1.25
C VAL A 28 -25.06 18.79 1.23
N GLY A 29 -24.97 17.54 0.78
CA GLY A 29 -26.14 16.70 0.77
C GLY A 29 -25.85 15.26 0.47
N THR A 30 -26.86 14.42 0.69
CA THR A 30 -26.79 13.00 0.37
C THR A 30 -26.99 12.79 -1.13
N HIS A 31 -27.19 11.54 -1.56
CA HIS A 31 -27.56 11.18 -2.92
C HIS A 31 -28.76 11.95 -3.49
N GLY A 32 -29.57 12.63 -2.67
CA GLY A 32 -30.60 13.56 -3.12
C GLY A 32 -30.07 14.70 -4.02
N LEU A 33 -28.79 15.08 -3.89
CA LEU A 33 -28.15 16.05 -4.79
C LEU A 33 -27.92 15.50 -6.21
N LEU A 34 -27.95 14.18 -6.38
CA LEU A 34 -27.87 13.50 -7.66
C LEU A 34 -29.27 13.31 -8.30
N GLY A 35 -30.31 13.96 -7.77
CA GLY A 35 -31.64 14.00 -8.39
C GLY A 35 -31.65 14.69 -9.76
N LYS A 36 -32.67 14.44 -10.59
CA LYS A 36 -32.85 15.16 -11.88
C LYS A 36 -33.29 16.62 -11.69
N GLU A 37 -33.89 16.91 -10.55
CA GLU A 37 -34.43 18.22 -10.15
C GLU A 37 -33.35 19.22 -9.71
N VAL A 38 -32.13 18.75 -9.46
CA VAL A 38 -31.02 19.58 -9.01
C VAL A 38 -30.33 20.20 -10.22
N LYS A 39 -30.38 21.53 -10.31
CA LYS A 39 -29.70 22.32 -11.34
C LYS A 39 -28.73 23.27 -10.68
N PHE A 40 -27.46 23.13 -11.02
CA PHE A 40 -26.41 24.04 -10.62
C PHE A 40 -26.31 25.16 -11.66
N LYS A 41 -26.08 26.40 -11.21
CA LYS A 41 -25.82 27.52 -12.12
C LYS A 41 -24.44 27.37 -12.77
N ASP A 42 -23.42 27.13 -11.94
CA ASP A 42 -22.04 26.96 -12.34
C ASP A 42 -21.34 26.08 -11.28
N LEU A 43 -21.02 24.84 -11.62
CA LEU A 43 -20.42 23.86 -10.71
C LEU A 43 -18.96 23.64 -11.10
N GLY A 44 -18.03 24.23 -10.36
CA GLY A 44 -16.59 24.08 -10.60
C GLY A 44 -15.96 22.89 -9.87
N LEU A 45 -16.41 22.59 -8.65
CA LEU A 45 -15.80 21.59 -7.78
C LEU A 45 -16.85 20.65 -7.17
N MET A 46 -16.55 19.37 -7.19
CA MET A 46 -17.33 18.33 -6.52
C MET A 46 -16.44 17.58 -5.52
N VAL A 47 -16.85 17.60 -4.24
CA VAL A 47 -16.21 16.81 -3.18
C VAL A 47 -17.12 15.63 -2.86
N ILE A 48 -16.58 14.41 -2.99
CA ILE A 48 -17.28 13.16 -2.68
C ILE A 48 -16.62 12.54 -1.46
N ASP A 49 -17.39 12.31 -0.41
CA ASP A 49 -16.94 11.57 0.77
C ASP A 49 -17.49 10.13 0.72
N GLU A 50 -16.65 9.14 1.02
CA GLU A 50 -17.00 7.73 1.13
C GLU A 50 -17.73 7.16 -0.12
N GLU A 51 -17.16 7.34 -1.32
CA GLU A 51 -17.74 6.94 -2.63
C GLU A 51 -18.26 5.49 -2.66
N GLN A 52 -17.66 4.57 -1.89
CA GLN A 52 -18.06 3.16 -1.77
C GLN A 52 -19.53 2.99 -1.43
N LYS A 53 -20.10 3.87 -0.60
CA LYS A 53 -21.48 3.77 -0.12
C LYS A 53 -22.52 4.17 -1.17
N PHE A 54 -22.09 4.73 -2.30
CA PHE A 54 -22.99 5.08 -3.39
C PHE A 54 -23.34 3.85 -4.25
N GLY A 55 -24.62 3.70 -4.57
CA GLY A 55 -25.10 2.68 -5.49
C GLY A 55 -24.62 2.89 -6.93
N VAL A 56 -24.75 1.85 -7.76
CA VAL A 56 -24.26 1.84 -9.15
C VAL A 56 -24.82 3.00 -9.98
N ALA A 57 -26.13 3.25 -9.89
CA ALA A 57 -26.78 4.34 -10.63
C ALA A 57 -26.26 5.73 -10.23
N HIS A 58 -25.95 5.93 -8.94
CA HIS A 58 -25.35 7.17 -8.46
C HIS A 58 -23.92 7.33 -9.00
N LYS A 59 -23.14 6.25 -9.03
CA LYS A 59 -21.77 6.24 -9.56
C LYS A 59 -21.71 6.57 -11.05
N GLU A 60 -22.64 6.07 -11.86
CA GLU A 60 -22.72 6.42 -13.28
C GLU A 60 -23.03 7.91 -13.48
N LYS A 61 -23.93 8.47 -12.68
CA LYS A 61 -24.22 9.91 -12.74
C LYS A 61 -23.01 10.76 -12.30
N LEU A 62 -22.30 10.33 -11.26
CA LEU A 62 -21.04 10.97 -10.84
C LEU A 62 -19.97 10.92 -11.94
N LYS A 63 -19.85 9.82 -12.70
CA LYS A 63 -18.94 9.75 -13.85
C LYS A 63 -19.26 10.78 -14.92
N THR A 64 -20.55 10.99 -15.24
CA THR A 64 -20.94 12.01 -16.23
C THR A 64 -20.57 13.42 -15.80
N LEU A 65 -20.69 13.72 -14.49
CA LEU A 65 -20.32 15.02 -13.94
C LEU A 65 -18.79 15.21 -13.89
N ARG A 66 -18.05 14.17 -13.52
CA ARG A 66 -16.56 14.17 -13.46
C ARG A 66 -15.88 14.54 -14.78
N ALA A 67 -16.55 14.37 -15.92
CA ALA A 67 -15.98 14.73 -17.23
C ALA A 67 -15.84 16.25 -17.43
N THR A 68 -16.58 17.05 -16.66
CA THR A 68 -16.68 18.50 -16.87
C THR A 68 -16.30 19.34 -15.65
N ILE A 69 -16.03 18.71 -14.50
CA ILE A 69 -15.78 19.41 -13.22
C ILE A 69 -14.62 18.78 -12.45
N ASP A 70 -13.94 19.59 -11.64
CA ASP A 70 -12.90 19.10 -10.75
C ASP A 70 -13.52 18.24 -9.64
N CYS A 71 -12.93 17.08 -9.37
CA CYS A 71 -13.47 16.10 -8.45
C CYS A 71 -12.46 15.69 -7.39
N LEU A 72 -12.74 16.02 -6.13
CA LEU A 72 -11.99 15.53 -4.96
C LEU A 72 -12.76 14.38 -4.32
N THR A 73 -12.15 13.20 -4.22
CA THR A 73 -12.75 12.04 -3.53
C THR A 73 -11.99 11.76 -2.24
N LEU A 74 -12.70 11.75 -1.12
CA LEU A 74 -12.20 11.48 0.22
C LEU A 74 -12.72 10.11 0.68
N THR A 75 -11.85 9.32 1.30
CA THR A 75 -12.23 8.02 1.85
C THR A 75 -11.26 7.59 2.94
N ALA A 76 -11.79 7.03 4.02
CA ALA A 76 -10.97 6.43 5.08
C ALA A 76 -10.34 5.09 4.65
N THR A 77 -10.93 4.42 3.66
CA THR A 77 -10.48 3.15 3.09
C THR A 77 -10.59 3.22 1.58
N PRO A 78 -9.49 3.36 0.82
CA PRO A 78 -9.57 3.44 -0.62
C PRO A 78 -10.19 2.16 -1.18
N ILE A 79 -11.17 2.31 -2.07
CA ILE A 79 -11.84 1.18 -2.72
C ILE A 79 -10.76 0.38 -3.43
N PRO A 80 -10.71 -0.97 -3.28
CA PRO A 80 -9.69 -1.81 -3.90
C PRO A 80 -9.44 -1.49 -5.38
N ARG A 81 -10.54 -1.24 -6.12
CA ARG A 81 -10.53 -0.83 -7.53
C ARG A 81 -9.97 0.57 -7.78
N THR A 82 -10.35 1.54 -6.94
CA THR A 82 -9.90 2.95 -7.07
C THR A 82 -8.42 3.07 -6.68
N LEU A 83 -8.01 2.33 -5.65
CA LEU A 83 -6.62 2.19 -5.23
C LEU A 83 -5.77 1.66 -6.38
N GLN A 84 -6.23 0.60 -7.04
CA GLN A 84 -5.56 0.01 -8.20
C GLN A 84 -5.39 1.01 -9.35
N PHE A 85 -6.43 1.77 -9.72
CA PHE A 85 -6.33 2.80 -10.77
C PHE A 85 -5.37 3.94 -10.41
N SER A 86 -5.33 4.32 -9.13
CA SER A 86 -4.36 5.30 -8.65
C SER A 86 -2.93 4.76 -8.70
N LEU A 87 -2.72 3.51 -8.31
CA LEU A 87 -1.41 2.83 -8.40
C LEU A 87 -0.95 2.64 -9.86
N MET A 88 -1.88 2.52 -10.81
CA MET A 88 -1.61 2.48 -12.25
C MET A 88 -1.32 3.86 -12.87
N GLY A 89 -1.25 4.94 -12.07
CA GLY A 89 -0.99 6.31 -12.56
C GLY A 89 -2.15 6.94 -13.34
N ALA A 90 -3.32 6.29 -13.38
CA ALA A 90 -4.51 6.81 -14.04
C ALA A 90 -5.29 7.81 -13.16
N ARG A 91 -4.94 7.91 -11.87
CA ARG A 91 -5.52 8.86 -10.90
C ARG A 91 -4.49 9.32 -9.89
N ASP A 92 -4.40 10.63 -9.70
CA ASP A 92 -3.62 11.21 -8.61
C ASP A 92 -4.17 10.76 -7.26
N LEU A 93 -3.27 10.35 -6.37
CA LEU A 93 -3.58 9.87 -5.02
C LEU A 93 -2.66 10.58 -4.03
N SER A 94 -3.27 11.28 -3.07
CA SER A 94 -2.56 11.87 -1.95
C SER A 94 -2.93 11.09 -0.69
N ILE A 95 -1.92 10.57 0.00
CA ILE A 95 -2.09 9.79 1.23
C ILE A 95 -1.71 10.67 2.42
N ILE A 96 -2.64 10.82 3.37
CA ILE A 96 -2.39 11.52 4.63
C ILE A 96 -2.15 10.45 5.70
N ASN A 97 -0.88 10.10 5.92
CA ASN A 97 -0.49 9.06 6.89
C ASN A 97 -0.35 9.59 8.32
N THR A 98 0.06 10.84 8.49
CA THR A 98 0.36 11.41 9.81
C THR A 98 -0.93 11.62 10.59
N PRO A 99 -1.14 10.92 11.72
CA PRO A 99 -2.31 11.14 12.56
C PRO A 99 -2.22 12.51 13.26
N PRO A 100 -3.35 13.07 13.71
CA PRO A 100 -3.35 14.26 14.56
C PRO A 100 -2.52 14.05 15.84
N PRO A 101 -1.88 15.10 16.37
CA PRO A 101 -1.09 15.00 17.60
C PRO A 101 -1.95 14.49 18.77
N ASN A 102 -1.35 13.69 19.64
CA ASN A 102 -1.98 13.05 20.83
C ASN A 102 -2.95 11.89 20.56
N ARG A 103 -3.09 11.41 19.32
CA ARG A 103 -3.89 10.21 19.04
C ARG A 103 -3.14 8.95 19.47
N GLN A 104 -3.77 8.10 20.27
CA GLN A 104 -3.22 6.82 20.71
C GLN A 104 -3.71 5.69 19.78
N PRO A 105 -2.90 4.66 19.51
CA PRO A 105 -3.33 3.49 18.74
C PRO A 105 -4.43 2.73 19.48
N ILE A 106 -5.34 2.12 18.71
CA ILE A 106 -6.50 1.40 19.24
C ILE A 106 -6.11 -0.05 19.48
N GLN A 107 -6.16 -0.50 20.73
CA GLN A 107 -5.90 -1.89 21.06
C GLN A 107 -7.06 -2.75 20.56
N THR A 108 -6.78 -3.62 19.59
CA THR A 108 -7.77 -4.47 18.95
C THR A 108 -7.52 -5.91 19.36
N GLU A 109 -8.54 -6.59 19.85
CA GLU A 109 -8.47 -7.99 20.29
C GLU A 109 -9.60 -8.79 19.68
N VAL A 110 -9.27 -9.98 19.16
CA VAL A 110 -10.29 -10.91 18.65
C VAL A 110 -10.58 -11.97 19.71
N GLY A 111 -11.84 -12.06 20.11
CA GLY A 111 -12.29 -12.95 21.18
C GLY A 111 -13.54 -13.74 20.83
N VAL A 112 -13.81 -14.78 21.62
CA VAL A 112 -15.09 -15.49 21.57
C VAL A 112 -16.11 -14.71 22.40
N PHE A 113 -17.38 -14.80 22.04
CA PHE A 113 -18.46 -14.24 22.84
C PHE A 113 -18.46 -14.85 24.25
N ASN A 114 -18.07 -14.05 25.24
CA ASN A 114 -18.00 -14.42 26.65
C ASN A 114 -18.59 -13.28 27.50
N GLU A 115 -19.57 -13.61 28.32
CA GLU A 115 -20.25 -12.68 29.22
C GLU A 115 -19.28 -11.95 30.15
N ASP A 116 -18.38 -12.68 30.83
CA ASP A 116 -17.46 -12.08 31.81
C ASP A 116 -16.54 -11.07 31.14
N THR A 117 -15.99 -11.41 29.97
CA THR A 117 -15.11 -10.52 29.21
C THR A 117 -15.83 -9.25 28.74
N ILE A 118 -17.07 -9.38 28.27
CA ILE A 118 -17.88 -8.22 27.84
C ILE A 118 -18.20 -7.33 29.04
N ARG A 119 -18.63 -7.92 30.16
CA ARG A 119 -18.92 -7.21 31.41
C ARG A 119 -17.69 -6.44 31.90
N ASP A 120 -16.55 -7.10 31.99
CA ASP A 120 -15.31 -6.50 32.48
C ASP A 120 -14.84 -5.36 31.55
N ALA A 121 -14.96 -5.53 30.22
CA ALA A 121 -14.65 -4.49 29.25
C ALA A 121 -15.55 -3.24 29.41
N ILE A 122 -16.86 -3.46 29.65
CA ILE A 122 -17.82 -2.38 29.87
C ILE A 122 -17.49 -1.63 31.17
N TYR A 123 -17.35 -2.34 32.30
CA TYR A 123 -17.02 -1.71 33.58
C TYR A 123 -15.67 -1.00 33.55
N PHE A 124 -14.69 -1.55 32.83
CA PHE A 124 -13.40 -0.91 32.68
C PHE A 124 -13.48 0.44 31.92
N GLU A 125 -14.38 0.60 30.94
CA GLU A 125 -14.62 1.90 30.27
C GLU A 125 -15.45 2.86 31.12
N THR A 126 -16.50 2.39 31.78
CA THR A 126 -17.35 3.27 32.59
C THR A 126 -16.63 3.79 33.82
N ASN A 127 -15.79 2.96 34.47
CA ASN A 127 -14.96 3.39 35.62
C ASN A 127 -13.95 4.50 35.28
N ARG A 128 -13.50 4.59 34.01
CA ARG A 128 -12.63 5.69 33.53
C ARG A 128 -13.42 6.88 32.97
N GLY A 129 -14.74 6.89 33.18
CA GLY A 129 -15.66 7.94 32.76
C GLY A 129 -15.83 8.05 31.25
N GLY A 130 -15.68 6.93 30.53
CA GLY A 130 -15.96 6.84 29.11
C GLY A 130 -17.24 6.06 28.83
N GLN A 131 -17.59 5.97 27.55
CA GLN A 131 -18.80 5.32 27.07
C GLN A 131 -18.47 4.19 26.10
N VAL A 132 -19.39 3.25 25.94
CA VAL A 132 -19.18 2.03 25.15
C VAL A 132 -20.18 1.94 24.00
N PHE A 133 -19.67 1.61 22.81
CA PHE A 133 -20.51 1.12 21.71
C PHE A 133 -20.55 -0.40 21.70
N PHE A 134 -21.76 -0.97 21.66
CA PHE A 134 -21.96 -2.38 21.39
C PHE A 134 -22.66 -2.55 20.05
N ILE A 135 -21.95 -3.06 19.05
CA ILE A 135 -22.46 -3.21 17.69
C ILE A 135 -23.09 -4.60 17.53
N HIS A 136 -24.37 -4.63 17.16
CA HIS A 136 -25.09 -5.86 16.82
C HIS A 136 -25.84 -5.68 15.49
N ASN A 137 -25.43 -6.40 14.45
CA ASN A 137 -25.89 -6.20 13.07
C ASN A 137 -27.28 -6.82 12.76
N ARG A 138 -28.20 -6.86 13.74
CA ARG A 138 -29.58 -7.33 13.54
C ARG A 138 -30.55 -6.50 14.37
N VAL A 139 -31.50 -5.83 13.72
CA VAL A 139 -32.50 -4.98 14.40
C VAL A 139 -33.43 -5.80 15.30
N GLN A 140 -33.85 -6.99 14.84
CA GLN A 140 -34.82 -7.83 15.57
C GLN A 140 -34.32 -8.28 16.95
N GLY A 141 -33.02 -8.61 17.09
CA GLY A 141 -32.42 -9.04 18.35
C GLY A 141 -31.82 -7.91 19.20
N LEU A 142 -31.94 -6.65 18.75
CA LEU A 142 -31.31 -5.52 19.43
C LEU A 142 -31.88 -5.27 20.84
N PRO A 143 -33.22 -5.31 21.06
CA PRO A 143 -33.80 -5.11 22.40
C PRO A 143 -33.42 -6.24 23.36
N GLU A 144 -33.39 -7.49 22.87
CA GLU A 144 -32.97 -8.66 23.66
C GLU A 144 -31.51 -8.52 24.08
N MET A 145 -30.62 -8.10 23.15
CA MET A 145 -29.22 -7.88 23.47
C MET A 145 -29.02 -6.76 24.50
N ALA A 146 -29.79 -5.67 24.40
CA ALA A 146 -29.75 -4.60 25.38
C ALA A 146 -30.21 -5.09 26.76
N ALA A 147 -31.26 -5.90 26.82
CA ALA A 147 -31.73 -6.51 28.07
C ALA A 147 -30.69 -7.47 28.68
N MET A 148 -29.98 -8.25 27.86
CA MET A 148 -28.90 -9.12 28.32
C MET A 148 -27.74 -8.31 28.93
N ILE A 149 -27.28 -7.26 28.24
CA ILE A 149 -26.20 -6.41 28.75
C ILE A 149 -26.64 -5.71 30.04
N ASN A 150 -27.93 -5.34 30.15
CA ASN A 150 -28.50 -4.76 31.37
C ASN A 150 -28.57 -5.75 32.53
N ALA A 151 -28.79 -7.04 32.25
CA ALA A 151 -28.70 -8.08 33.27
C ALA A 151 -27.27 -8.28 33.78
N TRP A 152 -26.26 -8.12 32.91
CA TRP A 152 -24.85 -8.26 33.27
C TRP A 152 -24.28 -7.04 34.00
N CYS A 153 -24.81 -5.85 33.68
CA CYS A 153 -24.36 -4.56 34.23
C CYS A 153 -25.57 -3.76 34.74
N PRO A 154 -26.22 -4.17 35.85
CA PRO A 154 -27.46 -3.54 36.33
C PRO A 154 -27.25 -2.10 36.84
N ASP A 155 -26.01 -1.72 37.15
CA ASP A 155 -25.66 -0.39 37.67
C ASP A 155 -25.49 0.67 36.57
N LEU A 156 -25.55 0.27 35.29
CA LEU A 156 -25.25 1.14 34.14
C LEU A 156 -26.51 1.48 33.34
N ASN A 157 -26.52 2.68 32.77
CA ASN A 157 -27.62 3.11 31.91
C ASN A 157 -27.38 2.63 30.47
N ILE A 158 -28.16 1.64 30.04
CA ILE A 158 -28.03 1.02 28.71
C ILE A 158 -29.22 1.43 27.84
N SER A 159 -28.92 1.87 26.62
CA SER A 159 -29.93 2.17 25.61
C SER A 159 -29.60 1.48 24.30
N TYR A 160 -30.58 1.47 23.39
CA TYR A 160 -30.42 0.90 22.06
C TYR A 160 -30.91 1.85 20.95
N ALA A 161 -30.24 1.82 19.81
CA ALA A 161 -30.58 2.64 18.65
C ALA A 161 -30.45 1.87 17.34
N HIS A 162 -31.46 1.95 16.46
CA HIS A 162 -31.42 1.36 15.13
C HIS A 162 -31.86 2.35 14.02
N GLY A 163 -31.46 2.09 12.76
CA GLY A 163 -31.61 3.05 11.66
C GLY A 163 -33.01 3.10 11.05
N GLN A 164 -33.86 2.15 11.45
CA GLN A 164 -35.29 2.10 11.12
C GLN A 164 -36.15 2.90 12.11
N MET A 165 -35.57 3.43 13.19
CA MET A 165 -36.29 4.33 14.10
C MET A 165 -36.69 5.61 13.38
N GLU A 166 -37.74 6.24 13.88
CA GLU A 166 -38.14 7.56 13.39
C GLU A 166 -36.99 8.56 13.61
N GLY A 167 -36.87 9.51 12.67
CA GLY A 167 -35.70 10.39 12.62
C GLY A 167 -35.46 11.20 13.89
N HIS A 168 -36.55 11.66 14.53
CA HIS A 168 -36.50 12.44 15.76
C HIS A 168 -36.12 11.58 16.98
N GLU A 169 -36.65 10.35 17.09
CA GLU A 169 -36.32 9.43 18.19
C GLU A 169 -34.84 9.03 18.17
N LEU A 170 -34.30 8.78 16.97
CA LEU A 170 -32.89 8.44 16.81
C LEU A 170 -31.98 9.59 17.22
N GLU A 171 -32.33 10.81 16.82
CA GLU A 171 -31.58 12.02 17.15
C GLU A 171 -31.60 12.29 18.67
N GLU A 172 -32.76 12.15 19.31
CA GLU A 172 -32.91 12.28 20.76
C GLU A 172 -32.06 11.27 21.52
N LYS A 173 -32.11 9.98 21.16
CA LYS A 173 -31.28 8.95 21.80
C LYS A 173 -29.78 9.19 21.63
N ILE A 174 -29.36 9.69 20.49
CA ILE A 174 -27.95 10.04 20.23
C ILE A 174 -27.55 11.24 21.08
N LEU A 175 -28.39 12.27 21.17
CA LEU A 175 -28.17 13.44 22.02
C LEU A 175 -28.04 13.02 23.50
N ASP A 176 -28.96 12.20 23.99
CA ASP A 176 -28.93 11.66 25.34
C ASP A 176 -27.64 10.88 25.63
N PHE A 177 -27.16 10.11 24.65
CA PHE A 177 -25.89 9.42 24.76
C PHE A 177 -24.72 10.41 24.80
N VAL A 178 -24.70 11.44 23.95
CA VAL A 178 -23.66 12.50 24.00
C VAL A 178 -23.67 13.24 25.34
N GLU A 179 -24.86 13.48 25.92
CA GLU A 179 -25.07 14.10 27.24
C GLU A 179 -24.75 13.18 28.43
N ARG A 180 -24.27 11.95 28.18
CA ARG A 180 -23.93 10.93 29.19
C ARG A 180 -25.12 10.46 30.03
N LYS A 181 -26.34 10.49 29.49
CA LYS A 181 -27.50 9.83 30.12
C LYS A 181 -27.44 8.31 29.99
N TYR A 182 -26.73 7.81 28.98
CA TYR A 182 -26.47 6.38 28.78
C TYR A 182 -24.97 6.12 28.73
N ASP A 183 -24.53 5.07 29.41
CA ASP A 183 -23.14 4.62 29.46
C ASP A 183 -22.81 3.70 28.28
N VAL A 184 -23.78 2.87 27.87
CA VAL A 184 -23.64 1.91 26.77
C VAL A 184 -24.74 2.12 25.75
N LEU A 185 -24.35 2.24 24.48
CA LEU A 185 -25.29 2.29 23.35
C LEU A 185 -25.17 1.01 22.51
N VAL A 186 -26.22 0.21 22.54
CA VAL A 186 -26.38 -0.98 21.69
C VAL A 186 -26.96 -0.54 20.36
N CYS A 187 -26.23 -0.70 19.27
CA CYS A 187 -26.65 -0.19 17.98
C CYS A 187 -26.28 -1.10 16.81
N THR A 188 -26.96 -0.90 15.68
CA THR A 188 -26.49 -1.47 14.41
C THR A 188 -25.41 -0.56 13.81
N ASN A 189 -25.07 -0.75 12.53
CA ASN A 189 -24.07 0.05 11.80
C ASN A 189 -24.43 1.55 11.63
N ILE A 190 -25.36 2.13 12.40
CA ILE A 190 -25.70 3.56 12.29
C ILE A 190 -24.54 4.45 12.74
N VAL A 191 -23.66 3.95 13.62
CA VAL A 191 -22.41 4.64 14.00
C VAL A 191 -21.52 4.88 12.77
N GLU A 192 -21.68 4.08 11.71
CA GLU A 192 -20.99 4.25 10.44
C GLU A 192 -21.38 5.55 9.70
N SER A 193 -22.54 6.15 10.03
CA SER A 193 -23.15 7.29 9.32
C SER A 193 -22.73 8.70 9.82
N GLY A 194 -21.70 8.79 10.67
CA GLY A 194 -20.99 10.06 10.90
C GLY A 194 -21.28 10.78 12.21
N VAL A 195 -21.87 10.12 13.20
CA VAL A 195 -21.96 10.67 14.57
C VAL A 195 -20.59 10.51 15.22
N ASP A 196 -19.90 11.63 15.44
CA ASP A 196 -18.63 11.66 16.14
C ASP A 196 -18.85 11.92 17.64
N ILE A 197 -18.48 10.95 18.48
CA ILE A 197 -18.62 11.04 19.93
C ILE A 197 -17.25 10.82 20.56
N ALA A 198 -16.58 11.93 20.89
CA ALA A 198 -15.21 11.91 21.43
C ALA A 198 -15.06 11.16 22.77
N ASN A 199 -16.17 10.99 23.52
CA ASN A 199 -16.18 10.31 24.82
C ASN A 199 -16.22 8.77 24.70
N VAL A 200 -16.44 8.22 23.51
CA VAL A 200 -16.47 6.77 23.30
C VAL A 200 -15.07 6.26 23.02
N ASN A 201 -14.52 5.45 23.93
CA ASN A 201 -13.19 4.86 23.77
C ASN A 201 -13.22 3.33 23.71
N THR A 202 -14.36 2.67 23.93
CA THR A 202 -14.47 1.22 23.76
C THR A 202 -15.58 0.88 22.77
N ILE A 203 -15.26 0.03 21.80
CA ILE A 203 -16.22 -0.57 20.87
C ILE A 203 -16.15 -2.09 20.97
N ILE A 204 -17.32 -2.72 21.05
CA ILE A 204 -17.48 -4.18 21.06
C ILE A 204 -18.33 -4.54 19.85
N VAL A 205 -17.78 -5.32 18.91
CA VAL A 205 -18.47 -5.74 17.69
C VAL A 205 -18.89 -7.19 17.82
N ASN A 206 -20.20 -7.42 17.95
CA ASN A 206 -20.75 -8.76 18.00
C ASN A 206 -20.82 -9.38 16.59
N ASN A 207 -20.47 -10.66 16.49
CA ASN A 207 -20.40 -11.40 15.23
C ASN A 207 -19.55 -10.69 14.15
N ALA A 208 -18.35 -10.25 14.53
CA ALA A 208 -17.43 -9.49 13.67
C ALA A 208 -17.12 -10.21 12.33
N HIS A 209 -17.14 -11.54 12.30
CA HIS A 209 -16.95 -12.35 11.10
C HIS A 209 -17.97 -12.10 9.96
N HIS A 210 -19.14 -11.54 10.26
CA HIS A 210 -20.14 -11.17 9.25
C HIS A 210 -19.88 -9.81 8.59
N PHE A 211 -18.90 -9.04 9.08
CA PHE A 211 -18.60 -7.72 8.55
C PHE A 211 -17.49 -7.75 7.49
N GLY A 212 -17.53 -6.80 6.56
CA GLY A 212 -16.41 -6.54 5.67
C GLY A 212 -15.22 -5.95 6.41
N LEU A 213 -14.00 -6.15 5.90
CA LEU A 213 -12.79 -5.58 6.53
C LEU A 213 -12.84 -4.04 6.55
N SER A 214 -13.31 -3.45 5.46
CA SER A 214 -13.56 -2.01 5.36
C SER A 214 -14.55 -1.51 6.43
N ASP A 215 -15.66 -2.22 6.66
CA ASP A 215 -16.68 -1.84 7.65
C ASP A 215 -16.12 -1.93 9.07
N LEU A 216 -15.39 -3.01 9.39
CA LEU A 216 -14.72 -3.18 10.69
C LEU A 216 -13.68 -2.08 10.93
N HIS A 217 -12.91 -1.72 9.91
CA HIS A 217 -11.95 -0.62 10.00
C HIS A 217 -12.64 0.73 10.25
N GLN A 218 -13.77 0.99 9.58
CA GLN A 218 -14.56 2.19 9.82
C GLN A 218 -15.13 2.22 11.23
N LEU A 219 -15.74 1.13 11.71
CA LEU A 219 -16.26 1.00 13.08
C LEU A 219 -15.14 1.23 14.11
N ARG A 220 -13.98 0.61 13.92
CA ARG A 220 -12.79 0.84 14.76
C ARG A 220 -12.40 2.32 14.77
N GLY A 221 -12.40 2.99 13.62
CA GLY A 221 -12.07 4.41 13.49
C GLY A 221 -13.08 5.39 14.13
N ARG A 222 -14.21 4.91 14.65
CA ARG A 222 -15.19 5.72 15.40
C ARG A 222 -14.83 5.89 16.87
N VAL A 223 -13.90 5.09 17.40
CA VAL A 223 -13.39 5.22 18.78
C VAL A 223 -11.95 5.73 18.80
N GLY A 224 -11.48 6.19 19.96
CA GLY A 224 -10.08 6.63 20.12
C GLY A 224 -9.76 7.94 19.42
N ARG A 225 -10.67 8.91 19.54
CA ARG A 225 -10.48 10.29 19.06
C ARG A 225 -9.95 11.23 20.14
N SER A 226 -9.90 10.77 21.39
CA SER A 226 -9.34 11.48 22.53
C SER A 226 -7.86 11.10 22.74
N ASN A 227 -7.22 11.71 23.75
CA ASN A 227 -5.88 11.34 24.20
C ASN A 227 -5.86 10.05 25.07
N LYS A 228 -7.02 9.43 25.29
CA LYS A 228 -7.14 8.18 26.05
C LYS A 228 -6.94 6.98 25.14
N LYS A 229 -6.36 5.92 25.69
CA LYS A 229 -6.27 4.62 25.01
C LYS A 229 -7.68 4.09 24.74
N ALA A 230 -7.90 3.63 23.52
CA ALA A 230 -9.16 3.04 23.08
C ALA A 230 -9.03 1.55 22.82
N PHE A 231 -10.15 0.83 22.95
CA PHE A 231 -10.23 -0.62 22.87
C PHE A 231 -11.28 -1.04 21.83
N CYS A 232 -10.95 -2.05 21.05
CA CYS A 232 -11.81 -2.62 20.02
C CYS A 232 -11.86 -4.14 20.23
N TYR A 233 -13.00 -4.65 20.69
CA TYR A 233 -13.21 -6.08 20.88
C TYR A 233 -14.03 -6.65 19.72
N LEU A 234 -13.45 -7.58 18.97
CA LEU A 234 -14.08 -8.25 17.86
C LEU A 234 -14.55 -9.63 18.31
N LEU A 235 -15.86 -9.78 18.54
CA LEU A 235 -16.43 -11.04 19.01
C LEU A 235 -16.80 -11.92 17.80
N ALA A 236 -16.24 -13.12 17.75
CA ALA A 236 -16.54 -14.10 16.71
C ALA A 236 -16.59 -15.53 17.29
N PRO A 237 -17.21 -16.48 16.59
CA PRO A 237 -17.05 -17.90 16.88
C PRO A 237 -15.56 -18.31 16.91
N PRO A 238 -15.21 -19.44 17.55
CA PRO A 238 -13.84 -19.92 17.60
C PRO A 238 -13.18 -19.95 16.21
N MET A 239 -11.91 -19.52 16.13
CA MET A 239 -11.16 -19.39 14.87
C MET A 239 -11.12 -20.67 14.03
N SER A 240 -11.25 -21.84 14.65
CA SER A 240 -11.32 -23.15 13.99
C SER A 240 -12.61 -23.36 13.18
N THR A 241 -13.69 -22.67 13.55
CA THR A 241 -15.01 -22.80 12.91
C THR A 241 -15.25 -21.74 11.82
N LEU A 242 -14.37 -20.74 11.75
CA LEU A 242 -14.53 -19.63 10.81
C LEU A 242 -14.02 -20.00 9.41
N PRO A 243 -14.66 -19.50 8.34
CA PRO A 243 -14.11 -19.57 7.00
C PRO A 243 -12.75 -18.87 6.91
N ASN A 244 -11.85 -19.40 6.07
CA ASN A 244 -10.49 -18.87 5.89
C ASN A 244 -10.47 -17.35 5.62
N ASP A 245 -11.38 -16.83 4.79
CA ASP A 245 -11.46 -15.40 4.47
C ASP A 245 -11.86 -14.55 5.67
N SER A 246 -12.75 -15.06 6.52
CA SER A 246 -13.20 -14.35 7.72
C SER A 246 -12.10 -14.34 8.77
N ARG A 247 -11.37 -15.46 8.92
CA ARG A 247 -10.21 -15.58 9.79
C ARG A 247 -9.09 -14.60 9.37
N LYS A 248 -8.73 -14.60 8.08
CA LYS A 248 -7.72 -13.67 7.53
C LYS A 248 -8.11 -12.21 7.74
N ARG A 249 -9.40 -11.86 7.59
CA ARG A 249 -9.91 -10.50 7.84
C ARG A 249 -9.73 -10.07 9.30
N LEU A 250 -10.18 -10.90 10.25
CA LEU A 250 -10.07 -10.58 11.67
C LEU A 250 -8.61 -10.47 12.13
N GLN A 251 -7.76 -11.42 11.69
CA GLN A 251 -6.33 -11.42 12.01
C GLN A 251 -5.60 -10.20 11.41
N THR A 252 -5.96 -9.80 10.18
CA THR A 252 -5.44 -8.56 9.57
C THR A 252 -5.78 -7.35 10.45
N LEU A 253 -7.03 -7.23 10.92
CA LEU A 253 -7.43 -6.06 11.73
C LEU A 253 -6.72 -6.01 13.10
N GLU A 254 -6.41 -7.18 13.67
CA GLU A 254 -5.67 -7.34 14.93
C GLU A 254 -4.17 -7.03 14.78
N GLN A 255 -3.55 -7.41 13.67
CA GLN A 255 -2.13 -7.15 13.41
C GLN A 255 -1.86 -5.67 13.07
N PHE A 256 -2.74 -5.05 12.29
CA PHE A 256 -2.58 -3.67 11.82
C PHE A 256 -3.25 -2.67 12.76
N THR A 257 -2.73 -2.51 13.98
CA THR A 257 -3.26 -1.61 15.03
C THR A 257 -2.73 -0.18 14.98
N ASP A 258 -1.66 0.05 14.21
CA ASP A 258 -1.03 1.38 14.11
C ASP A 258 -1.91 2.41 13.43
N LEU A 259 -1.77 3.66 13.89
CA LEU A 259 -2.41 4.83 13.29
C LEU A 259 -1.83 5.07 11.90
N GLY A 260 -2.68 5.12 10.87
CA GLY A 260 -2.25 5.21 9.47
C GLY A 260 -2.26 3.88 8.71
N SER A 261 -2.56 2.76 9.38
CA SER A 261 -2.70 1.43 8.76
C SER A 261 -3.85 1.30 7.76
N GLY A 262 -4.70 2.31 7.59
CA GLY A 262 -5.87 2.26 6.70
C GLY A 262 -5.53 1.92 5.25
N PHE A 263 -4.37 2.37 4.75
CA PHE A 263 -3.87 2.02 3.42
C PHE A 263 -3.46 0.54 3.33
N GLN A 264 -2.70 0.03 4.32
CA GLN A 264 -2.27 -1.37 4.39
C GLN A 264 -3.47 -2.32 4.54
N ILE A 265 -4.46 -1.93 5.34
CA ILE A 265 -5.71 -2.68 5.52
C ILE A 265 -6.50 -2.73 4.21
N ALA A 266 -6.55 -1.63 3.45
CA ALA A 266 -7.21 -1.62 2.14
C ALA A 266 -6.48 -2.49 1.10
N MET A 267 -5.14 -2.52 1.11
CA MET A 267 -4.35 -3.45 0.29
C MET A 267 -4.65 -4.90 0.65
N ARG A 268 -4.71 -5.25 1.94
CA ARG A 268 -5.08 -6.59 2.36
C ARG A 268 -6.54 -6.94 2.04
N ASP A 269 -7.47 -5.99 2.07
CA ASP A 269 -8.86 -6.21 1.62
C ASP A 269 -8.90 -6.54 0.12
N LEU A 270 -8.07 -5.87 -0.69
CA LEU A 270 -7.91 -6.18 -2.13
C LEU A 270 -7.35 -7.60 -2.34
N ASP A 271 -6.30 -7.98 -1.59
CA ASP A 271 -5.71 -9.32 -1.65
C ASP A 271 -6.74 -10.41 -1.28
N ILE A 272 -7.46 -10.21 -0.16
CA ILE A 272 -8.41 -11.20 0.36
C ILE A 272 -9.63 -11.36 -0.55
N ARG A 273 -10.13 -10.26 -1.14
CA ARG A 273 -11.28 -10.33 -2.07
C ARG A 273 -10.88 -10.78 -3.48
N GLY A 274 -9.59 -10.69 -3.82
CA GLY A 274 -9.09 -10.80 -5.19
C GLY A 274 -9.45 -9.56 -6.02
N ALA A 275 -8.52 -9.09 -6.86
CA ALA A 275 -8.74 -8.01 -7.80
C ALA A 275 -9.67 -8.45 -8.95
N GLY A 276 -10.95 -8.68 -8.64
CA GLY A 276 -11.95 -9.20 -9.57
C GLY A 276 -12.61 -8.12 -10.43
N ASN A 277 -12.67 -8.40 -11.74
CA ASN A 277 -13.49 -7.76 -12.77
C ASN A 277 -13.15 -6.33 -13.18
N LEU A 278 -12.11 -6.15 -13.99
CA LEU A 278 -11.92 -4.92 -14.76
C LEU A 278 -11.85 -5.09 -16.29
N LEU A 279 -11.55 -6.29 -16.82
CA LEU A 279 -11.27 -6.45 -18.26
C LEU A 279 -12.08 -7.54 -19.00
N GLY A 280 -12.93 -8.32 -18.34
CA GLY A 280 -13.74 -9.35 -19.01
C GLY A 280 -13.90 -10.63 -18.18
N GLY A 281 -14.87 -11.46 -18.56
CA GLY A 281 -15.49 -12.49 -17.71
C GLY A 281 -14.70 -13.76 -17.36
N GLU A 282 -13.38 -13.88 -17.60
CA GLU A 282 -12.68 -15.17 -17.46
C GLU A 282 -11.25 -15.12 -16.88
N GLN A 283 -10.92 -14.15 -16.00
CA GLN A 283 -9.57 -14.08 -15.40
C GLN A 283 -9.55 -13.91 -13.87
N THR A 284 -10.52 -14.49 -13.16
CA THR A 284 -10.56 -14.42 -11.70
C THR A 284 -9.51 -15.32 -11.01
N GLY A 285 -8.99 -16.34 -11.69
CA GLY A 285 -8.00 -17.28 -11.13
C GLY A 285 -6.55 -16.80 -11.19
N PHE A 286 -6.20 -15.94 -12.16
CA PHE A 286 -4.80 -15.67 -12.51
C PHE A 286 -4.07 -14.78 -11.49
N MET A 287 -4.77 -13.82 -10.85
CA MET A 287 -4.16 -12.93 -9.86
C MET A 287 -3.96 -13.57 -8.48
N ALA A 288 -4.85 -14.50 -8.10
CA ALA A 288 -4.74 -15.22 -6.83
C ALA A 288 -3.55 -16.20 -6.81
N GLU A 289 -3.14 -16.71 -7.98
CA GLU A 289 -2.02 -17.65 -8.12
C GLU A 289 -0.66 -16.96 -8.27
N ILE A 290 -0.60 -15.77 -8.89
CA ILE A 290 0.66 -15.09 -9.23
C ILE A 290 1.10 -14.10 -8.13
N GLY A 291 0.17 -13.59 -7.32
CA GLY A 291 0.46 -12.58 -6.31
C GLY A 291 0.54 -11.16 -6.89
N PHE A 292 0.16 -10.16 -6.07
CA PHE A 292 0.02 -8.76 -6.49
C PHE A 292 1.34 -8.13 -6.97
N GLU A 293 2.45 -8.45 -6.30
CA GLU A 293 3.78 -7.91 -6.63
C GLU A 293 4.21 -8.32 -8.05
N MET A 294 4.06 -9.60 -8.39
CA MET A 294 4.41 -10.11 -9.71
C MET A 294 3.48 -9.57 -10.79
N TYR A 295 2.19 -9.37 -10.48
CA TYR A 295 1.26 -8.70 -11.38
C TYR A 295 1.66 -7.25 -11.66
N GLN A 296 2.04 -6.49 -10.63
CA GLN A 296 2.56 -5.12 -10.77
C GLN A 296 3.80 -5.11 -11.67
N LYS A 297 4.74 -6.03 -11.45
CA LYS A 297 5.95 -6.14 -12.26
C LYS A 297 5.66 -6.41 -13.74
N ILE A 298 4.78 -7.36 -14.04
CA ILE A 298 4.35 -7.67 -15.42
C ILE A 298 3.65 -6.47 -16.06
N LEU A 299 2.81 -5.77 -15.30
CA LEU A 299 2.08 -4.59 -15.80
C LEU A 299 3.03 -3.42 -16.07
N GLU A 300 3.98 -3.15 -15.18
CA GLU A 300 5.02 -2.14 -15.38
C GLU A 300 5.89 -2.45 -16.58
N GLU A 301 6.29 -3.71 -16.77
CA GLU A 301 7.02 -4.17 -17.95
C GLU A 301 6.20 -3.94 -19.23
N ALA A 302 4.91 -4.30 -19.23
CA ALA A 302 4.02 -4.08 -20.37
C ALA A 302 3.79 -2.59 -20.67
N ILE A 303 3.69 -1.73 -19.65
CA ILE A 303 3.57 -0.27 -19.80
C ILE A 303 4.88 0.31 -20.36
N LYS A 304 6.04 -0.12 -19.85
CA LYS A 304 7.36 0.27 -20.38
C LYS A 304 7.49 -0.17 -21.84
N GLU A 305 7.03 -1.37 -22.18
CA GLU A 305 7.06 -1.88 -23.55
C GLU A 305 6.14 -1.08 -24.49
N LEU A 306 4.91 -0.76 -24.06
CA LEU A 306 3.97 0.09 -24.80
C LEU A 306 4.47 1.52 -25.00
N LYS A 307 5.10 2.11 -23.97
CA LYS A 307 5.80 3.41 -24.10
C LYS A 307 6.91 3.34 -25.15
N ARG A 308 7.65 2.22 -25.22
CA ARG A 308 8.76 1.99 -26.16
C ARG A 308 8.32 1.60 -27.58
N THR A 309 7.11 1.07 -27.78
CA THR A 309 6.61 0.65 -29.11
C THR A 309 5.63 1.66 -29.70
N SER A 310 4.52 1.93 -29.02
CA SER A 310 3.36 2.65 -29.58
C SER A 310 3.38 4.16 -29.37
N PHE A 311 4.10 4.66 -28.35
CA PHE A 311 4.13 6.09 -27.99
C PHE A 311 5.54 6.71 -28.03
N LYS A 312 6.42 6.14 -28.86
CA LYS A 312 7.83 6.53 -29.02
C LYS A 312 8.04 8.02 -29.29
N ASP A 313 7.13 8.66 -30.01
CA ASP A 313 7.23 10.08 -30.38
C ASP A 313 6.80 11.06 -29.27
N LEU A 314 5.96 10.64 -28.32
CA LEU A 314 5.49 11.48 -27.21
C LEU A 314 6.45 11.49 -26.00
N PHE A 315 7.24 10.43 -25.81
CA PHE A 315 8.10 10.24 -24.64
C PHE A 315 9.60 10.23 -24.96
N LYS A 316 10.03 10.90 -26.05
CA LYS A 316 11.43 10.92 -26.49
C LYS A 316 12.42 11.35 -25.40
N GLU A 317 12.06 12.33 -24.58
CA GLU A 317 12.93 12.88 -23.51
C GLU A 317 13.05 11.96 -22.28
N GLU A 318 12.04 11.12 -22.00
CA GLU A 318 12.12 10.08 -20.94
C GLU A 318 12.90 8.86 -21.44
N ILE A 319 12.70 8.47 -22.69
CA ILE A 319 13.38 7.34 -23.32
C ILE A 319 14.89 7.63 -23.47
N SER A 320 15.28 8.87 -23.78
CA SER A 320 16.70 9.28 -23.87
C SER A 320 17.42 9.38 -22.52
N LYS A 321 16.69 9.38 -21.39
CA LYS A 321 17.28 9.37 -20.04
C LYS A 321 17.47 7.95 -19.50
N GLN A 322 16.85 6.94 -20.13
CA GLN A 322 16.94 5.52 -19.77
C GLN A 322 17.64 4.72 -20.88
N ASP A 323 18.88 5.10 -21.21
CA ASP A 323 19.78 4.33 -22.08
C ASP A 323 20.39 3.11 -21.34
N ASP A 324 19.60 2.42 -20.51
CA ASP A 324 19.98 1.13 -19.94
C ASP A 324 19.63 0.04 -20.95
N TYR A 325 20.61 -0.31 -21.80
CA TYR A 325 20.48 -1.37 -22.82
C TYR A 325 20.34 -2.77 -22.21
N VAL A 326 20.70 -2.93 -20.93
CA VAL A 326 20.60 -4.16 -20.14
C VAL A 326 19.90 -3.82 -18.82
N ASN A 327 18.81 -4.50 -18.49
CA ASN A 327 18.08 -4.27 -17.23
C ASN A 327 18.59 -5.14 -16.07
N ASP A 328 19.32 -6.22 -16.36
CA ASP A 328 19.78 -7.17 -15.36
C ASP A 328 21.04 -7.92 -15.84
N CYS A 329 21.96 -8.20 -14.93
CA CYS A 329 23.21 -8.89 -15.21
C CYS A 329 23.39 -10.09 -14.27
N THR A 330 23.45 -11.29 -14.85
CA THR A 330 23.69 -12.52 -14.08
C THR A 330 25.19 -12.71 -13.81
N ILE A 331 25.57 -12.92 -12.55
CA ILE A 331 26.97 -13.15 -12.15
C ILE A 331 27.10 -14.59 -11.64
N ASP A 332 27.83 -15.43 -12.39
CA ASP A 332 28.19 -16.80 -11.98
C ASP A 332 29.61 -16.81 -11.41
N THR A 333 29.80 -17.20 -10.16
CA THR A 333 31.13 -17.35 -9.55
C THR A 333 31.30 -18.72 -8.90
N ASP A 334 32.55 -19.17 -8.75
CA ASP A 334 32.94 -20.36 -7.99
C ASP A 334 33.32 -20.02 -6.52
N LEU A 335 33.12 -18.77 -6.10
CA LEU A 335 33.40 -18.29 -4.76
C LEU A 335 32.19 -18.52 -3.83
N GLU A 336 32.45 -18.73 -2.54
CA GLU A 336 31.41 -18.85 -1.52
C GLU A 336 30.89 -17.44 -1.17
N ILE A 337 29.89 -16.98 -1.93
CA ILE A 337 29.27 -15.66 -1.73
C ILE A 337 27.87 -15.86 -1.15
N LEU A 338 27.76 -15.81 0.17
CA LEU A 338 26.50 -16.04 0.89
C LEU A 338 26.49 -15.36 2.27
N ILE A 339 25.30 -15.27 2.88
CA ILE A 339 25.12 -14.88 4.27
C ILE A 339 25.13 -16.16 5.11
N PRO A 340 26.20 -16.44 5.87
CA PRO A 340 26.35 -17.69 6.58
C PRO A 340 25.37 -17.77 7.76
N ASP A 341 24.95 -18.99 8.10
CA ASP A 341 24.05 -19.26 9.23
C ASP A 341 24.66 -18.78 10.56
N SER A 342 25.99 -18.74 10.65
CA SER A 342 26.74 -18.24 11.81
C SER A 342 26.67 -16.73 11.99
N TYR A 343 26.33 -15.97 10.94
CA TYR A 343 26.19 -14.52 11.00
C TYR A 343 24.72 -14.10 11.17
N VAL A 344 23.79 -14.78 10.48
CA VAL A 344 22.35 -14.56 10.64
C VAL A 344 21.65 -15.91 10.80
N GLU A 345 21.27 -16.24 12.05
CA GLU A 345 20.63 -17.52 12.39
C GLU A 345 19.20 -17.63 11.81
N SER A 346 18.48 -16.51 11.73
CA SER A 346 17.09 -16.47 11.27
C SER A 346 16.97 -16.53 9.74
N ILE A 347 16.33 -17.59 9.23
CA ILE A 347 16.12 -17.79 7.79
C ILE A 347 15.26 -16.66 7.18
N THR A 348 14.20 -16.23 7.89
CA THR A 348 13.30 -15.16 7.42
C THR A 348 14.03 -13.83 7.32
N GLU A 349 14.90 -13.54 8.29
CA GLU A 349 15.69 -12.32 8.31
C GLU A 349 16.72 -12.32 7.19
N ARG A 350 17.41 -13.44 6.98
CA ARG A 350 18.35 -13.60 5.87
C ARG A 350 17.69 -13.43 4.50
N LEU A 351 16.50 -13.99 4.28
CA LEU A 351 15.73 -13.77 3.06
C LEU A 351 15.40 -12.27 2.87
N SER A 352 14.98 -11.59 3.94
CA SER A 352 14.72 -10.16 3.89
C SER A 352 15.98 -9.35 3.57
N LEU A 353 17.14 -9.73 4.11
CA LEU A 353 18.42 -9.09 3.81
C LEU A 353 18.82 -9.29 2.34
N TYR A 354 18.64 -10.49 1.78
CA TYR A 354 18.85 -10.74 0.35
C TYR A 354 17.95 -9.88 -0.53
N THR A 355 16.65 -9.81 -0.21
CA THR A 355 15.70 -8.96 -0.96
C THR A 355 16.04 -7.47 -0.85
N ARG A 356 16.46 -7.00 0.33
CA ARG A 356 16.91 -5.60 0.50
C ARG A 356 18.16 -5.31 -0.31
N LEU A 357 19.14 -6.21 -0.29
CA LEU A 357 20.38 -6.07 -1.03
C LEU A 357 20.15 -6.03 -2.56
N ASP A 358 19.20 -6.83 -3.06
CA ASP A 358 18.87 -6.88 -4.49
C ASP A 358 18.16 -5.60 -4.98
N ASN A 359 17.39 -4.96 -4.11
CA ASN A 359 16.69 -3.71 -4.40
C ASN A 359 17.53 -2.44 -4.15
N CYS A 360 18.81 -2.57 -3.80
CA CYS A 360 19.71 -1.42 -3.70
C CYS A 360 20.09 -0.92 -5.10
N GLU A 361 19.77 0.34 -5.40
CA GLU A 361 20.09 0.99 -6.68
C GLU A 361 21.27 1.99 -6.58
N ASP A 362 21.62 2.41 -5.36
CA ASP A 362 22.60 3.49 -5.11
C ASP A 362 23.71 3.08 -4.14
N GLU A 363 24.94 3.57 -4.38
CA GLU A 363 26.11 3.34 -3.52
C GLU A 363 25.91 3.88 -2.08
N THR A 364 25.19 4.99 -1.94
CA THR A 364 24.88 5.59 -0.63
C THR A 364 23.97 4.69 0.20
N THR A 365 22.94 4.11 -0.42
CA THR A 365 22.02 3.18 0.24
C THR A 365 22.70 1.86 0.58
N LEU A 366 23.56 1.36 -0.31
CA LEU A 366 24.35 0.15 -0.07
C LEU A 366 25.32 0.35 1.11
N THR A 367 25.98 1.50 1.21
CA THR A 367 26.88 1.83 2.32
C THR A 367 26.11 1.98 3.64
N GLN A 368 24.94 2.59 3.63
CA GLN A 368 24.07 2.65 4.82
C GLN A 368 23.63 1.26 5.26
N PHE A 369 23.27 0.39 4.32
CA PHE A 369 22.87 -0.98 4.60
C PHE A 369 24.03 -1.81 5.15
N HIS A 370 25.25 -1.61 4.63
CA HIS A 370 26.47 -2.22 5.16
C HIS A 370 26.72 -1.81 6.62
N ASN A 371 26.62 -0.52 6.94
CA ASN A 371 26.75 -0.03 8.32
C ASN A 371 25.64 -0.57 9.24
N GLU A 372 24.39 -0.65 8.76
CA GLU A 372 23.27 -1.24 9.52
C GLU A 372 23.52 -2.72 9.82
N MET A 373 24.01 -3.47 8.83
CA MET A 373 24.39 -4.88 9.00
C MET A 373 25.49 -5.03 10.05
N GLN A 374 26.49 -4.15 10.03
CA GLN A 374 27.59 -4.17 10.99
C GLN A 374 27.13 -3.83 12.41
N ASP A 375 26.25 -2.85 12.56
CA ASP A 375 25.69 -2.43 13.86
C ASP A 375 24.81 -3.53 14.47
N ARG A 376 24.03 -4.23 13.64
CA ARG A 376 23.06 -5.24 14.09
C ARG A 376 23.67 -6.62 14.34
N PHE A 377 24.61 -7.04 13.51
CA PHE A 377 25.13 -8.42 13.51
C PHE A 377 26.64 -8.51 13.81
N GLY A 378 27.31 -7.36 13.94
CA GLY A 378 28.74 -7.29 14.27
C GLY A 378 29.64 -7.35 13.03
N ASN A 379 30.81 -7.96 13.16
CA ASN A 379 31.80 -7.95 12.07
C ASN A 379 31.32 -8.77 10.86
N ILE A 380 31.29 -8.14 9.69
CA ILE A 380 30.83 -8.73 8.44
C ILE A 380 31.85 -9.78 7.94
N PRO A 381 31.43 -11.03 7.68
CA PRO A 381 32.29 -12.06 7.10
C PRO A 381 32.72 -11.72 5.67
N LEU A 382 33.86 -12.25 5.22
CA LEU A 382 34.38 -12.05 3.86
C LEU A 382 33.37 -12.47 2.77
N GLU A 383 32.65 -13.57 2.99
CA GLU A 383 31.59 -14.08 2.09
C GLU A 383 30.47 -13.06 1.87
N VAL A 384 30.18 -12.25 2.91
CA VAL A 384 29.16 -11.20 2.87
C VAL A 384 29.73 -9.92 2.25
N GLU A 385 30.99 -9.57 2.50
CA GLU A 385 31.67 -8.46 1.80
C GLU A 385 31.73 -8.70 0.27
N ASP A 386 31.97 -9.94 -0.14
CA ASP A 386 31.93 -10.33 -1.54
C ASP A 386 30.50 -10.20 -2.13
N LEU A 387 29.46 -10.36 -1.31
CA LEU A 387 28.06 -10.16 -1.71
C LEU A 387 27.78 -8.68 -2.03
N PHE A 388 28.26 -7.75 -1.20
CA PHE A 388 28.21 -6.32 -1.47
C PHE A 388 29.00 -5.95 -2.73
N THR A 389 30.17 -6.55 -2.89
CA THR A 389 31.02 -6.36 -4.07
C THR A 389 30.32 -6.87 -5.34
N THR A 390 29.56 -7.96 -5.24
CA THR A 390 28.77 -8.51 -6.36
C THR A 390 27.71 -7.53 -6.86
N VAL A 391 27.02 -6.82 -5.95
CA VAL A 391 26.05 -5.78 -6.32
C VAL A 391 26.72 -4.62 -7.06
N ARG A 392 27.87 -4.15 -6.56
CA ARG A 392 28.66 -3.10 -7.24
C ARG A 392 29.12 -3.56 -8.64
N CYS A 393 29.59 -4.80 -8.75
CA CYS A 393 29.96 -5.39 -10.04
C CYS A 393 28.75 -5.43 -11.00
N ARG A 394 27.56 -5.77 -10.50
CA ARG A 394 26.33 -5.82 -11.29
C ARG A 394 25.98 -4.44 -11.87
N TRP A 395 26.07 -3.38 -11.06
CA TRP A 395 25.81 -2.01 -11.55
C TRP A 395 26.79 -1.59 -12.63
N SER A 396 28.10 -1.80 -12.42
CA SER A 396 29.09 -1.51 -13.46
C SER A 396 28.86 -2.38 -14.71
N ALA A 397 28.46 -3.64 -14.54
CA ALA A 397 28.19 -4.55 -15.65
C ALA A 397 26.99 -4.08 -16.51
N ILE A 398 25.92 -3.61 -15.86
CA ILE A 398 24.74 -3.03 -16.53
C ILE A 398 25.14 -1.80 -17.35
N LYS A 399 25.88 -0.85 -16.75
CA LYS A 399 26.37 0.35 -17.45
C LYS A 399 27.26 0.01 -18.64
N LEU A 400 28.05 -1.05 -18.52
CA LEU A 400 28.94 -1.53 -19.58
C LEU A 400 28.22 -2.41 -20.60
N GLY A 401 26.95 -2.78 -20.38
CA GLY A 401 26.13 -3.55 -21.31
C GLY A 401 26.38 -5.07 -21.31
N PHE A 402 26.85 -5.63 -20.19
CA PHE A 402 27.00 -7.07 -20.02
C PHE A 402 25.71 -7.72 -19.52
N GLU A 403 25.24 -8.76 -20.21
CA GLU A 403 24.05 -9.54 -19.83
C GLU A 403 24.41 -10.65 -18.82
N LYS A 404 25.64 -11.15 -18.90
CA LYS A 404 26.15 -12.19 -18.01
C LYS A 404 27.63 -12.03 -17.75
N MET A 405 28.07 -12.30 -16.53
CA MET A 405 29.48 -12.41 -16.14
C MET A 405 29.71 -13.76 -15.48
N ALA A 406 30.82 -14.42 -15.81
CA ALA A 406 31.21 -15.68 -15.18
C ALA A 406 32.67 -15.61 -14.74
N LEU A 407 32.93 -15.70 -13.45
CA LEU A 407 34.27 -15.80 -12.86
C LEU A 407 34.50 -17.25 -12.45
N LYS A 408 35.38 -17.96 -13.16
CA LYS A 408 35.76 -19.35 -12.83
C LYS A 408 37.24 -19.56 -13.07
N GLU A 409 37.92 -20.28 -12.19
CA GLU A 409 39.36 -20.62 -12.35
C GLU A 409 40.23 -19.36 -12.63
N ASN A 410 39.97 -18.26 -11.91
CA ASN A 410 40.61 -16.94 -12.10
C ASN A 410 40.47 -16.33 -13.51
N THR A 411 39.47 -16.78 -14.27
CA THR A 411 39.16 -16.26 -15.60
C THR A 411 37.77 -15.64 -15.57
N LEU A 412 37.69 -14.35 -15.90
CA LEU A 412 36.43 -13.64 -16.04
C LEU A 412 35.95 -13.70 -17.50
N ARG A 413 34.69 -14.08 -17.68
CA ARG A 413 34.02 -14.12 -18.98
C ARG A 413 32.80 -13.21 -18.94
N CYS A 414 32.82 -12.09 -19.66
CA CYS A 414 31.68 -11.19 -19.78
C CYS A 414 30.98 -11.39 -21.12
N TYR A 415 29.70 -11.67 -21.09
CA TYR A 415 28.86 -11.90 -22.26
C TYR A 415 28.06 -10.63 -22.57
N PHE A 416 28.15 -10.17 -23.81
CA PHE A 416 27.35 -9.06 -24.33
C PHE A 416 25.96 -9.54 -24.76
N ILE A 417 25.06 -8.58 -24.98
CA ILE A 417 23.66 -8.79 -25.39
C ILE A 417 23.57 -9.74 -26.60
N ASN A 418 22.74 -10.78 -26.48
CA ASN A 418 22.51 -11.78 -27.53
C ASN A 418 21.54 -11.30 -28.65
N LYS A 419 21.77 -10.10 -29.20
CA LYS A 419 21.00 -9.54 -30.34
C LYS A 419 21.92 -8.77 -31.28
N ASN A 420 22.29 -9.38 -32.41
CA ASN A 420 23.18 -8.77 -33.42
C ASN A 420 22.64 -7.47 -34.02
N ASP A 421 21.32 -7.25 -34.02
CA ASP A 421 20.65 -6.02 -34.49
C ASP A 421 20.40 -5.01 -33.35
N SER A 422 21.00 -5.20 -32.18
CA SER A 422 20.85 -4.24 -31.08
C SER A 422 21.61 -2.94 -31.40
N PRO A 423 20.98 -1.76 -31.26
CA PRO A 423 21.65 -0.47 -31.43
C PRO A 423 22.85 -0.27 -30.48
N TYR A 424 22.98 -1.13 -29.46
CA TYR A 424 24.14 -1.20 -28.58
C TYR A 424 25.46 -1.45 -29.34
N PHE A 425 25.49 -2.31 -30.37
CA PHE A 425 26.73 -2.60 -31.12
C PHE A 425 27.16 -1.44 -32.04
N GLU A 426 26.24 -0.54 -32.38
CA GLU A 426 26.52 0.68 -33.15
C GLU A 426 26.85 1.89 -32.24
N SER A 427 26.60 1.76 -30.94
CA SER A 427 26.79 2.81 -29.94
C SER A 427 28.25 3.23 -29.78
N ASP A 428 28.47 4.48 -29.38
CA ASP A 428 29.80 5.00 -29.07
C ASP A 428 30.43 4.28 -27.86
N LEU A 429 29.61 3.74 -26.97
CA LEU A 429 30.04 2.97 -25.80
C LEU A 429 30.74 1.66 -26.22
N PHE A 430 30.16 0.90 -27.15
CA PHE A 430 30.78 -0.32 -27.66
C PHE A 430 32.07 -0.03 -28.46
N LYS A 431 32.09 1.05 -29.25
CA LYS A 431 33.30 1.49 -29.97
C LYS A 431 34.43 1.88 -29.00
N ASN A 432 34.11 2.57 -27.91
CA ASN A 432 35.08 2.93 -26.86
C ASN A 432 35.59 1.69 -26.12
N ILE A 433 34.75 0.68 -25.86
CA ILE A 433 35.18 -0.62 -25.30
C ILE A 433 36.18 -1.29 -26.25
N LEU A 434 35.89 -1.35 -27.55
CA LEU A 434 36.80 -1.93 -28.53
C LEU A 434 38.15 -1.18 -28.59
N GLN A 435 38.12 0.15 -28.53
CA GLN A 435 39.33 0.98 -28.52
C GLN A 435 40.16 0.78 -27.25
N TYR A 436 39.51 0.65 -26.07
CA TYR A 436 40.15 0.33 -24.80
C TYR A 436 40.84 -1.04 -24.83
N LEU A 437 40.21 -2.04 -25.45
CA LEU A 437 40.81 -3.37 -25.62
C LEU A 437 42.00 -3.36 -26.58
N GLN A 438 42.04 -2.44 -27.55
CA GLN A 438 43.14 -2.31 -28.51
C GLN A 438 44.35 -1.52 -27.99
N THR A 439 44.20 -0.73 -26.91
CA THR A 439 45.26 0.17 -26.41
C THR A 439 46.33 -0.52 -25.55
N GLY A 440 46.31 -1.85 -25.46
CA GLY A 440 47.53 -2.64 -25.25
C GLY A 440 48.02 -2.84 -23.81
N THR A 441 47.16 -2.79 -22.80
CA THR A 441 47.61 -2.96 -21.39
C THR A 441 46.91 -4.04 -20.56
N ASN A 442 45.82 -4.66 -21.04
CA ASN A 442 45.06 -5.62 -20.22
C ASN A 442 44.99 -7.02 -20.84
N LYS A 443 45.02 -8.04 -19.96
CA LYS A 443 44.89 -9.48 -20.26
C LYS A 443 43.49 -9.87 -20.77
N ALA A 444 42.83 -8.97 -21.48
CA ALA A 444 41.45 -9.06 -21.94
C ALA A 444 41.43 -9.33 -23.45
N ARG A 445 40.74 -10.40 -23.86
CA ARG A 445 40.59 -10.81 -25.26
C ARG A 445 39.12 -10.86 -25.62
N LEU A 446 38.76 -10.22 -26.72
CA LEU A 446 37.43 -10.39 -27.30
C LEU A 446 37.41 -11.69 -28.12
N LYS A 447 36.49 -12.60 -27.78
CA LYS A 447 36.26 -13.86 -28.49
C LYS A 447 34.83 -13.87 -29.02
N GLN A 448 34.67 -14.22 -30.29
CA GLN A 448 33.36 -14.46 -30.87
C GLN A 448 33.06 -15.96 -30.79
N ALA A 449 31.98 -16.33 -30.09
CA ALA A 449 31.53 -17.70 -30.00
C ALA A 449 30.14 -17.80 -30.66
N GLY A 450 30.11 -18.14 -31.95
CA GLY A 450 28.89 -18.16 -32.74
C GLY A 450 28.31 -16.75 -32.95
N LYS A 451 27.08 -16.51 -32.47
CA LYS A 451 26.40 -15.21 -32.55
C LYS A 451 26.71 -14.27 -31.37
N ASN A 452 27.49 -14.71 -30.38
CA ASN A 452 27.69 -13.94 -29.14
C ASN A 452 29.12 -13.37 -29.10
N PHE A 453 29.22 -12.12 -28.67
CA PHE A 453 30.50 -11.51 -28.28
C PHE A 453 30.79 -11.84 -26.82
N LEU A 454 32.02 -12.24 -26.54
CA LEU A 454 32.49 -12.57 -25.21
C LEU A 454 33.81 -11.85 -24.94
N LEU A 455 33.89 -11.14 -23.82
CA LEU A 455 35.14 -10.63 -23.27
C LEU A 455 35.72 -11.65 -22.30
N VAL A 456 36.95 -12.10 -22.54
CA VAL A 456 37.66 -13.03 -21.65
C VAL A 456 38.85 -12.31 -21.03
N VAL A 457 38.91 -12.26 -19.70
CA VAL A 457 40.00 -11.65 -18.94
C VAL A 457 40.65 -12.70 -18.06
N GLU A 458 41.96 -12.89 -18.20
CA GLU A 458 42.74 -13.85 -17.41
C GLU A 458 43.35 -13.19 -16.17
N ASP A 459 43.57 -13.99 -15.11
CA ASP A 459 44.24 -13.60 -13.85
C ASP A 459 43.42 -12.63 -12.96
N ILE A 460 42.10 -12.81 -12.92
CA ILE A 460 41.22 -12.11 -11.97
C ILE A 460 41.00 -12.99 -10.74
N LYS A 461 41.62 -12.61 -9.62
CA LYS A 461 41.53 -13.34 -8.34
C LYS A 461 40.53 -12.65 -7.43
N GLY A 462 39.35 -13.26 -7.26
CA GLY A 462 38.31 -12.77 -6.36
C GLY A 462 37.44 -11.64 -6.92
N MET A 463 36.42 -11.26 -6.14
CA MET A 463 35.45 -10.23 -6.52
C MET A 463 36.04 -8.82 -6.55
N GLU A 464 36.96 -8.50 -5.64
CA GLU A 464 37.62 -7.17 -5.65
C GLU A 464 38.40 -6.92 -6.95
N ALA A 465 39.11 -7.92 -7.45
CA ALA A 465 39.88 -7.80 -8.69
C ALA A 465 38.94 -7.60 -9.89
N MET A 466 37.78 -8.26 -9.88
CA MET A 466 36.72 -8.09 -10.86
C MET A 466 36.15 -6.67 -10.83
N LEU A 467 35.84 -6.14 -9.63
CA LEU A 467 35.33 -4.78 -9.48
C LEU A 467 36.35 -3.73 -9.98
N ARG A 468 37.63 -3.86 -9.60
CA ARG A 468 38.69 -2.93 -10.06
C ARG A 468 38.82 -2.93 -11.57
N PHE A 469 38.74 -4.10 -12.20
CA PHE A 469 38.77 -4.21 -13.66
C PHE A 469 37.57 -3.48 -14.30
N LEU A 470 36.36 -3.73 -13.79
CA LEU A 470 35.15 -3.07 -14.29
C LEU A 470 35.22 -1.54 -14.14
N GLN A 471 35.66 -1.03 -12.99
CA GLN A 471 35.80 0.40 -12.76
C GLN A 471 36.85 1.07 -13.66
N GLN A 472 37.96 0.38 -13.93
CA GLN A 472 38.97 0.89 -14.88
C GLN A 472 38.40 0.98 -16.29
N MET A 473 37.62 -0.01 -16.71
CA MET A 473 36.96 0.00 -18.01
C MET A 473 35.86 1.07 -18.07
N GLU A 474 35.05 1.21 -17.02
CA GLU A 474 34.01 2.25 -16.90
C GLU A 474 34.62 3.65 -17.07
N ARG A 475 35.74 3.94 -16.38
CA ARG A 475 36.46 5.23 -16.47
C ARG A 475 37.06 5.51 -17.86
N ALA A 476 37.41 4.49 -18.61
CA ALA A 476 38.01 4.63 -19.94
C ALA A 476 36.96 4.76 -21.06
N VAL A 477 35.77 4.18 -20.84
CA VAL A 477 34.73 4.03 -21.86
C VAL A 477 33.67 5.13 -21.78
N LEU A 478 33.33 5.59 -20.57
CA LEU A 478 32.34 6.64 -20.36
C LEU A 478 33.02 8.03 -20.42
N PRO A 479 32.46 9.01 -21.15
CA PRO A 479 33.00 10.36 -21.19
C PRO A 479 33.00 10.97 -19.79
N GLN A 480 34.14 11.54 -19.37
CA GLN A 480 34.29 12.20 -18.06
C GLN A 480 33.27 13.34 -17.94
N GLY A 481 32.18 13.07 -17.24
CA GLY A 481 31.07 14.01 -17.19
C GLY A 481 29.98 13.69 -16.19
N THR A 482 30.19 12.88 -15.15
CA THR A 482 29.39 12.98 -13.91
C THR A 482 30.08 12.23 -12.75
N THR A 483 30.23 12.93 -11.61
CA THR A 483 30.75 12.46 -10.31
C THR A 483 32.26 12.20 -10.22
N ALA A 484 33.01 13.29 -10.02
CA ALA A 484 34.22 13.22 -9.23
C ALA A 484 33.84 12.83 -7.78
N ILE A 485 34.14 11.58 -7.39
CA ILE A 485 34.30 11.23 -5.98
C ILE A 485 35.77 10.86 -5.80
N SER A 486 36.39 11.68 -4.96
CA SER A 486 37.78 11.75 -4.56
C SER A 486 38.44 10.39 -4.28
N ALA A 487 39.42 10.05 -5.12
CA ALA A 487 40.47 9.11 -4.76
C ALA A 487 41.63 9.87 -4.07
N GLU A 488 41.35 10.46 -2.91
CA GLU A 488 42.37 11.00 -1.98
C GLU A 488 41.84 10.86 -0.54
N ALA A 489 41.92 9.64 -0.01
CA ALA A 489 42.06 9.35 1.40
C ALA A 489 42.53 7.89 1.55
N ILE A 490 43.84 7.79 1.84
CA ILE A 490 44.68 6.70 2.37
C ILE A 490 43.98 5.37 2.67
#